data_AF-A0A135Z598-F1
#
_entry.id   AF-A0A135Z598-F1
#
_cell.length_a   1.000
_cell.length_b   1.000
_cell.length_c   1.000
_cell.angle_alpha   90.00
_cell.angle_beta   90.00
_cell.angle_gamma   90.00
#
_symmetry.space_group_name_H-M   'P 1'
#
loop_
_entity.id
_entity.type
_entity.pdbx_description
1 polymer ?
#
loop_
_entity_poly.entity_id
_entity_poly.type
_entity_poly.pdbx_seq_one_letter_code
_entity_poly.pdbx_strand_id
1 'polypeptide(L)'
;MIMGFFKNKKFLDKQTDNSKDDSSRLTSTSLSGVSFNGYFHESSHEEKLDNNGNPIRSDKNIKKGITLNKLKVMCASMIVLSVFGTTLLSNFSGGLFAVLCEVVSWTALPWYAWALVRGYHNTHNVTFYGLRLLALALICEVPYDFVTSGKIWDMSSQNPVFALLISLVVLSGLDMAQSKLKGFIKILMSSIIVIAGALWNLIGMVGVRQRIMWGGIIIFVLAMIFELMKKREISMELTAGMFGGLSLVAPGIGVAVLHYRSVYGDGPMPTNRFRWIMYAWYPLMLLVASIIILL
;
A
#
# COMPACT_ATOMS: atom_id res chain seq x y z
N MET A 1 15.92 36.61 3.43
CA MET A 1 15.91 36.58 1.95
C MET A 1 16.27 35.14 1.56
N ILE A 2 15.38 34.19 1.28
CA ILE A 2 14.07 34.14 0.63
C ILE A 2 13.28 33.00 1.31
N MET A 3 12.28 33.30 2.14
CA MET A 3 11.37 32.28 2.70
C MET A 3 10.06 32.91 3.21
N GLY A 4 9.32 33.59 2.33
CA GLY A 4 8.13 34.35 2.75
C GLY A 4 7.04 34.61 1.71
N PHE A 5 7.03 33.94 0.55
CA PHE A 5 6.19 34.40 -0.58
C PHE A 5 5.02 33.49 -1.01
N PHE A 6 4.66 32.44 -0.27
CA PHE A 6 3.61 31.49 -0.73
C PHE A 6 2.33 31.38 0.10
N LYS A 7 2.12 32.24 1.13
CA LYS A 7 0.96 32.05 2.04
C LYS A 7 -0.23 33.01 1.86
N ASN A 8 -0.20 34.02 0.99
CA ASN A 8 -1.20 35.10 1.07
C ASN A 8 -1.93 35.53 -0.22
N LYS A 9 -1.92 34.74 -1.31
CA LYS A 9 -2.62 35.13 -2.56
C LYS A 9 -3.99 34.48 -2.78
N LYS A 10 -4.46 33.60 -1.89
CA LYS A 10 -5.73 32.86 -2.07
C LYS A 10 -6.93 33.40 -1.27
N PHE A 11 -6.74 34.47 -0.49
CA PHE A 11 -7.75 34.96 0.46
C PHE A 11 -8.39 36.31 0.09
N LEU A 12 -7.85 37.04 -0.91
CA LEU A 12 -8.34 38.37 -1.27
C LEU A 12 -9.23 38.43 -2.52
N ASP A 13 -9.31 37.35 -3.31
CA ASP A 13 -10.14 37.30 -4.53
C ASP A 13 -11.56 36.73 -4.30
N LYS A 14 -11.88 36.31 -3.07
CA LYS A 14 -13.13 35.56 -2.78
C LYS A 14 -14.27 36.43 -2.26
N GLN A 15 -14.10 37.75 -2.16
CA GLN A 15 -15.13 38.66 -1.62
C GLN A 15 -15.76 39.61 -2.65
N THR A 16 -15.24 39.69 -3.88
CA THR A 16 -15.70 40.65 -4.89
C THR A 16 -16.54 40.07 -6.03
N ASP A 17 -16.77 38.76 -6.07
CA ASP A 17 -17.48 38.09 -7.20
C ASP A 17 -18.90 37.60 -6.85
N ASN A 18 -19.37 37.86 -5.63
CA ASN A 18 -20.59 37.22 -5.11
C ASN A 18 -21.89 38.00 -5.41
N SER A 19 -21.95 38.82 -6.47
CA SER A 19 -23.13 39.66 -6.71
C SER A 19 -23.66 39.80 -8.13
N LYS A 20 -23.09 39.17 -9.17
CA LYS A 20 -23.65 39.26 -10.54
C LYS A 20 -23.40 37.99 -11.35
N ASP A 21 -24.41 37.63 -12.14
CA ASP A 21 -24.43 36.59 -13.17
C ASP A 21 -24.76 35.14 -12.78
N ASP A 22 -25.99 35.03 -12.24
CA ASP A 22 -26.92 33.91 -12.36
C ASP A 22 -27.36 33.61 -13.84
N SER A 23 -26.59 33.98 -14.88
CA SER A 23 -27.08 34.04 -16.27
C SER A 23 -26.20 33.40 -17.35
N SER A 24 -25.26 32.50 -17.03
CA SER A 24 -24.53 31.77 -18.09
C SER A 24 -24.27 30.31 -17.73
N ARG A 25 -25.29 29.49 -18.02
CA ARG A 25 -25.13 28.05 -18.22
C ARG A 25 -24.08 27.76 -19.31
N LEU A 26 -23.30 26.71 -19.04
CA LEU A 26 -22.53 25.85 -19.94
C LEU A 26 -21.11 26.31 -20.32
N THR A 27 -20.21 25.32 -20.24
CA THR A 27 -18.80 25.30 -20.67
C THR A 27 -17.77 25.96 -19.75
N SER A 28 -17.16 25.17 -18.87
CA SER A 28 -15.70 24.91 -18.92
C SER A 28 -15.24 24.13 -17.69
N THR A 29 -14.64 22.98 -17.98
CA THR A 29 -13.98 22.07 -17.06
C THR A 29 -12.74 22.74 -16.46
N SER A 30 -12.63 22.84 -15.13
CA SER A 30 -11.34 23.07 -14.48
C SER A 30 -11.20 22.22 -13.20
N LEU A 31 -10.16 21.38 -13.21
CA LEU A 31 -9.74 20.54 -12.09
C LEU A 31 -9.11 21.39 -10.98
N SER A 32 -9.56 21.22 -9.73
CA SER A 32 -8.67 21.34 -8.57
C SER A 32 -9.25 20.69 -7.32
N GLY A 33 -8.48 19.81 -6.68
CA GLY A 33 -8.70 19.30 -5.32
C GLY A 33 -9.46 17.97 -5.20
N VAL A 34 -8.87 16.85 -5.62
CA VAL A 34 -9.45 15.52 -5.35
C VAL A 34 -9.15 15.14 -3.90
N SER A 35 -10.13 15.32 -3.03
CA SER A 35 -10.14 14.77 -1.68
C SER A 35 -10.18 13.24 -1.75
N PHE A 36 -9.20 12.58 -1.12
CA PHE A 36 -9.11 11.10 -1.09
C PHE A 36 -10.25 10.42 -0.31
N ASN A 37 -11.15 11.22 0.27
CA ASN A 37 -12.34 10.75 0.99
C ASN A 37 -13.55 10.49 0.08
N GLY A 38 -13.50 10.89 -1.20
CA GLY A 38 -14.56 10.63 -2.19
C GLY A 38 -14.37 9.33 -2.98
N TYR A 39 -13.50 8.43 -2.53
CA TYR A 39 -12.99 7.34 -3.37
C TYR A 39 -13.95 6.16 -3.53
N PHE A 40 -15.02 6.06 -2.74
CA PHE A 40 -16.02 5.00 -2.89
C PHE A 40 -17.39 5.50 -2.41
N HIS A 41 -18.37 5.43 -3.32
CA HIS A 41 -19.77 5.83 -3.15
C HIS A 41 -20.03 7.35 -2.94
N GLU A 42 -20.15 8.08 -4.05
CA GLU A 42 -21.31 8.98 -4.17
C GLU A 42 -22.50 8.08 -4.54
N SER A 43 -23.05 7.37 -3.55
CA SER A 43 -24.48 7.06 -3.65
C SER A 43 -25.16 8.42 -3.58
N SER A 44 -25.63 8.91 -4.73
CA SER A 44 -26.92 9.56 -4.72
C SER A 44 -27.80 8.71 -3.81
N HIS A 45 -28.15 9.23 -2.64
CA HIS A 45 -29.15 8.63 -1.79
C HIS A 45 -30.49 8.74 -2.56
N GLU A 46 -30.66 7.93 -3.60
CA GLU A 46 -31.98 7.47 -3.97
C GLU A 46 -32.40 6.58 -2.80
N GLU A 47 -33.12 7.20 -1.89
CA GLU A 47 -33.89 6.52 -0.86
C GLU A 47 -34.81 5.54 -1.58
N LYS A 48 -34.36 4.29 -1.73
CA LYS A 48 -35.19 3.24 -2.33
C LYS A 48 -36.36 3.06 -1.38
N LEU A 49 -37.53 3.50 -1.84
CA LEU A 49 -38.79 3.28 -1.17
C LEU A 49 -39.24 1.84 -1.45
N ASP A 50 -39.85 1.19 -0.47
CA ASP A 50 -40.57 -0.05 -0.73
C ASP A 50 -41.81 0.23 -1.61
N ASN A 51 -42.50 -0.81 -2.06
CA ASN A 51 -43.75 -0.67 -2.85
C ASN A 51 -44.86 0.11 -2.10
N ASN A 52 -44.66 0.39 -0.81
CA ASN A 52 -45.60 1.10 0.05
C ASN A 52 -45.12 2.54 0.37
N GLY A 53 -44.05 3.02 -0.27
CA GLY A 53 -43.55 4.39 -0.10
C GLY A 53 -42.78 4.63 1.20
N ASN A 54 -42.43 3.58 1.94
CA ASN A 54 -41.59 3.72 3.14
C ASN A 54 -40.11 3.65 2.77
N PRO A 55 -39.27 4.47 3.40
CA PRO A 55 -37.84 4.38 3.19
C PRO A 55 -37.34 3.03 3.67
N ILE A 56 -36.75 2.25 2.75
CA ILE A 56 -36.09 1.01 3.10
C ILE A 56 -34.91 1.40 4.00
N ARG A 57 -35.09 1.26 5.32
CA ARG A 57 -34.03 1.47 6.31
C ARG A 57 -32.83 0.65 5.86
N SER A 58 -31.77 1.32 5.43
CA SER A 58 -30.50 0.62 5.22
C SER A 58 -30.15 -0.05 6.54
N ASP A 59 -30.03 -1.37 6.49
CA ASP A 59 -29.80 -2.18 7.67
C ASP A 59 -28.59 -1.61 8.44
N LYS A 60 -28.77 -1.26 9.71
CA LYS A 60 -27.65 -0.84 10.58
C LYS A 60 -26.56 -1.92 10.69
N ASN A 61 -26.84 -3.15 10.23
CA ASN A 61 -25.90 -4.24 10.04
C ASN A 61 -25.23 -4.27 8.66
N ILE A 62 -25.05 -3.13 7.99
CA ILE A 62 -24.11 -3.06 6.88
C ILE A 62 -22.73 -3.49 7.40
N LYS A 63 -22.28 -4.65 6.92
CA LYS A 63 -21.04 -5.34 7.34
C LYS A 63 -19.90 -4.32 7.48
N LYS A 64 -19.41 -4.14 8.71
CA LYS A 64 -18.14 -3.44 8.96
C LYS A 64 -17.04 -4.23 8.25
N GLY A 65 -16.68 -3.83 7.03
CA GLY A 65 -15.57 -4.43 6.28
C GLY A 65 -14.23 -4.33 7.04
N ILE A 66 -13.18 -4.89 6.46
CA ILE A 66 -11.84 -4.87 7.06
C ILE A 66 -11.33 -3.43 7.09
N THR A 67 -11.20 -2.87 8.29
CA THR A 67 -10.63 -1.53 8.51
C THR A 67 -9.11 -1.56 8.40
N LEU A 68 -8.48 -0.40 8.21
CA LEU A 68 -7.02 -0.29 8.07
C LEU A 68 -6.28 -0.82 9.30
N ASN A 69 -6.82 -0.60 10.51
CA ASN A 69 -6.22 -1.11 11.73
C ASN A 69 -6.31 -2.65 11.81
N LYS A 70 -7.44 -3.25 11.38
CA LYS A 70 -7.57 -4.71 11.29
C LYS A 70 -6.60 -5.28 10.27
N LEU A 71 -6.45 -4.62 9.12
CA LEU A 71 -5.49 -5.05 8.09
C LEU A 71 -4.05 -5.03 8.61
N LYS A 72 -3.66 -4.00 9.37
CA LYS A 72 -2.32 -3.94 10.00
C LYS A 72 -2.10 -5.08 10.98
N VAL A 73 -3.11 -5.45 11.77
CA VAL A 73 -3.03 -6.62 12.67
C VAL A 73 -2.91 -7.92 11.87
N MET A 74 -3.64 -8.07 10.77
CA MET A 74 -3.51 -9.24 9.89
C MET A 74 -2.11 -9.34 9.26
N CYS A 75 -1.54 -8.21 8.84
CA CYS A 75 -0.15 -8.14 8.38
C CYS A 75 0.82 -8.57 9.50
N ALA A 76 0.63 -8.02 10.70
CA ALA A 76 1.43 -8.35 11.87
C ALA A 76 1.38 -9.85 12.22
N SER A 77 0.20 -10.48 12.12
CA SER A 77 0.06 -11.92 12.34
C SER A 77 0.74 -12.75 11.25
N MET A 78 0.72 -12.31 9.99
CA MET A 78 1.41 -13.01 8.91
C MET A 78 2.93 -12.93 9.04
N ILE A 79 3.47 -11.84 9.60
CA ILE A 79 4.90 -11.76 9.96
C ILE A 79 5.26 -12.83 10.99
N VAL A 80 4.44 -13.00 12.03
CA VAL A 80 4.68 -14.04 13.05
C VAL A 80 4.67 -15.42 12.42
N LEU A 81 3.66 -15.71 11.59
CA LEU A 81 3.55 -16.99 10.88
C LEU A 81 4.77 -17.24 9.99
N SER A 82 5.24 -16.20 9.32
CA SER A 82 6.40 -16.27 8.46
C SER A 82 7.70 -16.52 9.21
N VAL A 83 7.92 -15.82 10.33
CA VAL A 83 9.08 -16.03 11.21
C VAL A 83 9.10 -17.48 11.70
N PHE A 84 7.95 -17.96 12.20
CA PHE A 84 7.78 -19.32 12.67
C PHE A 84 8.05 -20.35 11.57
N GLY A 85 7.55 -20.12 10.35
CA GLY A 85 7.83 -20.96 9.18
C GLY A 85 9.33 -21.04 8.88
N THR A 86 10.03 -19.90 8.84
CA THR A 86 11.48 -19.90 8.59
C THR A 86 12.32 -20.54 9.68
N THR A 87 11.99 -20.32 10.96
CA THR A 87 12.74 -20.93 12.07
C THR A 87 12.57 -22.45 12.11
N LEU A 88 11.39 -22.94 11.74
CA LEU A 88 11.14 -24.39 11.63
C LEU A 88 11.91 -25.00 10.44
N LEU A 89 11.97 -24.27 9.32
CA LEU A 89 12.68 -24.72 8.13
C LEU A 89 14.20 -24.77 8.35
N SER A 90 14.77 -23.80 9.07
CA SER A 90 16.21 -23.76 9.38
C SER A 90 16.64 -24.87 10.33
N ASN A 91 15.81 -25.20 11.32
CA ASN A 91 16.13 -26.20 12.33
C ASN A 91 15.81 -27.64 11.87
N PHE A 92 15.52 -27.84 10.57
CA PHE A 92 15.02 -29.10 9.98
C PHE A 92 13.83 -29.71 10.73
N SER A 93 13.14 -28.92 11.54
CA SER A 93 12.05 -29.35 12.42
C SER A 93 10.72 -28.89 11.82
N GLY A 94 9.99 -29.76 11.13
CA GLY A 94 8.61 -29.46 10.71
C GLY A 94 8.26 -29.69 9.24
N GLY A 95 9.22 -30.03 8.37
CA GLY A 95 8.96 -30.52 7.01
C GLY A 95 7.90 -29.71 6.24
N LEU A 96 6.82 -30.37 5.81
CA LEU A 96 5.72 -29.76 5.05
C LEU A 96 5.01 -28.63 5.82
N PHE A 97 4.87 -28.75 7.13
CA PHE A 97 4.17 -27.75 7.94
C PHE A 97 4.88 -26.40 7.94
N ALA A 98 6.21 -26.40 8.01
CA ALA A 98 7.02 -25.19 7.93
C ALA A 98 6.85 -24.49 6.57
N VAL A 99 6.84 -25.26 5.48
CA VAL A 99 6.59 -24.75 4.12
C VAL A 99 5.18 -24.16 4.01
N LEU A 100 4.17 -24.81 4.56
CA LEU A 100 2.80 -24.30 4.54
C LEU A 100 2.66 -22.98 5.30
N CYS A 101 3.26 -22.86 6.49
CA CYS A 101 3.28 -21.59 7.24
C CYS A 101 3.92 -20.47 6.42
N GLU A 102 5.04 -20.75 5.76
CA GLU A 102 5.73 -19.77 4.92
C GLU A 102 4.88 -19.36 3.70
N VAL A 103 4.33 -20.33 2.96
CA VAL A 103 3.48 -20.06 1.79
C VAL A 103 2.23 -19.25 2.18
N VAL A 104 1.58 -19.59 3.29
CA VAL A 104 0.42 -18.84 3.79
C VAL A 104 0.80 -17.41 4.15
N SER A 105 1.99 -17.17 4.69
CA SER A 105 2.44 -15.83 5.04
C SER A 105 2.57 -14.88 3.84
N TRP A 106 2.80 -15.42 2.63
CA TRP A 106 2.92 -14.66 1.39
C TRP A 106 1.60 -14.01 0.94
N THR A 107 0.46 -14.44 1.52
CA THR A 107 -0.83 -13.78 1.35
C THR A 107 -0.83 -12.33 1.85
N ALA A 108 0.15 -11.93 2.67
CA ALA A 108 0.28 -10.56 3.16
C ALA A 108 0.90 -9.58 2.16
N LEU A 109 1.56 -10.05 1.09
CA LEU A 109 2.23 -9.17 0.12
C LEU A 109 1.29 -8.10 -0.49
N PRO A 110 0.08 -8.45 -0.97
CA PRO A 110 -0.89 -7.46 -1.45
C PRO A 110 -1.34 -6.48 -0.36
N TRP A 111 -1.40 -6.92 0.89
CA TRP A 111 -1.83 -6.07 2.00
C TRP A 111 -0.80 -4.98 2.29
N TYR A 112 0.50 -5.31 2.22
CA TYR A 112 1.58 -4.31 2.31
C TYR A 112 1.54 -3.32 1.15
N ALA A 113 1.37 -3.82 -0.08
CA ALA A 113 1.26 -2.97 -1.27
C ALA A 113 0.07 -2.00 -1.17
N TRP A 114 -1.10 -2.50 -0.76
CA TRP A 114 -2.29 -1.68 -0.57
C TRP A 114 -2.11 -0.66 0.56
N ALA A 115 -1.54 -1.07 1.69
CA ALA A 115 -1.29 -0.18 2.83
C ALA A 115 -0.30 0.95 2.47
N LEU A 116 0.68 0.67 1.61
CA LEU A 116 1.62 1.68 1.09
C LEU A 116 0.90 2.71 0.21
N VAL A 117 0.12 2.26 -0.78
CA VAL A 117 -0.63 3.14 -1.68
C VAL A 117 -1.62 4.00 -0.88
N ARG A 118 -2.31 3.40 0.09
CA ARG A 118 -3.19 4.13 1.02
C ARG A 118 -2.40 5.16 1.85
N GLY A 119 -1.24 4.76 2.35
CA GLY A 119 -0.34 5.63 3.12
C GLY A 119 0.15 6.82 2.30
N TYR A 120 0.48 6.62 1.01
CA TYR A 120 0.92 7.67 0.10
C TYR A 120 -0.13 8.77 -0.05
N HIS A 121 -1.40 8.40 -0.30
CA HIS A 121 -2.48 9.39 -0.52
C HIS A 121 -2.97 10.07 0.76
N ASN A 122 -2.91 9.39 1.91
CA ASN A 122 -3.44 9.93 3.17
C ASN A 122 -2.38 10.69 3.99
N THR A 123 -1.10 10.62 3.61
CA THR A 123 -0.03 11.25 4.38
C THR A 123 0.21 12.69 3.93
N HIS A 124 0.19 13.61 4.89
CA HIS A 124 0.45 15.03 4.61
C HIS A 124 1.87 15.28 4.07
N ASN A 125 2.87 14.53 4.53
CA ASN A 125 4.25 14.67 4.09
C ASN A 125 4.88 13.32 3.70
N VAL A 126 4.91 13.06 2.39
CA VAL A 126 5.47 11.84 1.79
C VAL A 126 6.96 11.69 2.08
N THR A 127 7.73 12.78 2.18
CA THR A 127 9.18 12.70 2.44
C THR A 127 9.50 12.13 3.82
N PHE A 128 8.80 12.58 4.87
CA PHE A 128 8.96 11.98 6.21
C PHE A 128 8.46 10.54 6.27
N TYR A 129 7.44 10.20 5.48
CA TYR A 129 6.99 8.81 5.36
C TYR A 129 8.07 7.93 4.73
N GLY A 130 8.67 8.39 3.62
CA GLY A 130 9.80 7.73 2.98
C GLY A 130 11.02 7.62 3.90
N LEU A 131 11.37 8.67 4.64
CA LEU A 131 12.48 8.64 5.59
C LEU A 131 12.27 7.62 6.72
N ARG A 132 11.05 7.53 7.25
CA ARG A 132 10.70 6.49 8.25
C ARG A 132 10.82 5.10 7.68
N LEU A 133 10.41 4.91 6.43
CA LEU A 133 10.50 3.62 5.74
C LEU A 133 11.95 3.25 5.42
N LEU A 134 12.78 4.23 5.05
CA LEU A 134 14.22 4.06 4.86
C LEU A 134 14.92 3.71 6.18
N ALA A 135 14.63 4.43 7.26
CA ALA A 135 15.18 4.13 8.57
C ALA A 135 14.77 2.71 9.03
N LEU A 136 13.52 2.32 8.81
CA LEU A 136 13.04 0.97 9.08
C LEU A 136 13.77 -0.09 8.24
N ALA A 137 13.96 0.17 6.94
CA ALA A 137 14.67 -0.73 6.04
C ALA A 137 16.11 -0.97 6.50
N LEU A 138 16.84 0.11 6.82
CA LEU A 138 18.23 0.05 7.29
C LEU A 138 18.38 -0.69 8.63
N ILE A 139 17.48 -0.42 9.59
CA ILE A 139 17.50 -1.12 10.89
C ILE A 139 17.23 -2.62 10.72
N CYS A 140 16.35 -2.97 9.80
CA CYS A 140 15.94 -4.34 9.58
C CYS A 140 16.84 -5.13 8.63
N GLU A 141 17.78 -4.48 7.95
CA GLU A 141 18.69 -5.15 7.00
C GLU A 141 19.59 -6.17 7.71
N VAL A 142 20.28 -5.74 8.77
CA VAL A 142 21.17 -6.61 9.55
C VAL A 142 20.48 -7.88 10.07
N PRO A 143 19.31 -7.82 10.76
CA PRO A 143 18.63 -9.04 11.19
C PRO A 143 18.00 -9.82 10.02
N TYR A 144 17.65 -9.18 8.91
CA TYR A 144 17.11 -9.86 7.73
C TYR A 144 18.17 -10.72 7.04
N ASP A 145 19.38 -10.20 6.85
CA ASP A 145 20.52 -10.92 6.28
C ASP A 145 20.85 -12.16 7.11
N PHE A 146 20.83 -12.01 8.43
CA PHE A 146 21.11 -13.11 9.34
C PHE A 146 20.06 -14.22 9.23
N VAL A 147 18.77 -13.88 9.24
CA VAL A 147 17.67 -14.86 9.12
C VAL A 147 17.65 -15.55 7.76
N THR A 148 18.00 -14.81 6.69
CA THR A 148 17.84 -15.30 5.31
C THR A 148 19.06 -16.08 4.81
N SER A 149 20.27 -15.59 5.13
CA SER A 149 21.53 -16.12 4.60
C SER A 149 22.44 -16.73 5.66
N GLY A 150 22.10 -16.60 6.95
CA GLY A 150 22.95 -17.05 8.07
C GLY A 150 24.23 -16.25 8.23
N LYS A 151 24.35 -15.10 7.54
CA LYS A 151 25.51 -14.20 7.60
C LYS A 151 25.05 -12.81 8.04
N ILE A 152 25.90 -12.12 8.79
CA ILE A 152 25.60 -10.78 9.31
C ILE A 152 25.61 -9.71 8.19
N TRP A 153 26.25 -10.02 7.06
CA TRP A 153 26.34 -9.14 5.90
C TRP A 153 26.27 -9.96 4.62
N ASP A 154 25.14 -9.91 3.90
CA ASP A 154 24.99 -10.57 2.61
C ASP A 154 24.24 -9.68 1.61
N MET A 155 24.97 -9.18 0.61
CA MET A 155 24.39 -8.35 -0.45
C MET A 155 23.55 -9.16 -1.46
N SER A 156 23.37 -10.47 -1.26
CA SER A 156 22.65 -11.35 -2.18
C SER A 156 21.13 -11.12 -2.21
N SER A 157 20.55 -10.59 -1.13
CA SER A 157 19.13 -10.25 -1.04
C SER A 157 18.99 -9.02 -0.16
N GLN A 158 17.98 -8.20 -0.41
CA GLN A 158 17.71 -7.01 0.40
C GLN A 158 16.38 -7.16 1.10
N ASN A 159 16.17 -6.46 2.21
CA ASN A 159 14.91 -6.50 2.94
C ASN A 159 13.69 -6.07 2.07
N PRO A 160 12.55 -6.80 2.11
CA PRO A 160 11.30 -6.40 1.45
C PRO A 160 10.80 -4.98 1.74
N VAL A 161 11.19 -4.36 2.86
CA VAL A 161 10.87 -2.95 3.18
C VAL A 161 11.49 -1.99 2.15
N PHE A 162 12.64 -2.34 1.56
CA PHE A 162 13.20 -1.57 0.44
C PHE A 162 12.27 -1.57 -0.78
N ALA A 163 11.54 -2.65 -1.05
CA ALA A 163 10.58 -2.69 -2.15
C ALA A 163 9.41 -1.72 -1.91
N LEU A 164 8.96 -1.59 -0.66
CA LEU A 164 7.97 -0.58 -0.29
C LEU A 164 8.51 0.84 -0.49
N LEU A 165 9.78 1.08 -0.15
CA LEU A 165 10.42 2.38 -0.36
C LEU A 165 10.55 2.71 -1.85
N ILE A 166 11.03 1.77 -2.66
CA ILE A 166 11.16 1.94 -4.12
C ILE A 166 9.78 2.21 -4.73
N SER A 167 8.76 1.45 -4.31
CA SER A 167 7.38 1.66 -4.74
C SER A 167 6.89 3.07 -4.39
N LEU A 168 7.18 3.57 -3.20
CA LEU A 168 6.84 4.93 -2.77
C LEU A 168 7.52 6.00 -3.63
N VAL A 169 8.81 5.83 -3.93
CA VAL A 169 9.58 6.74 -4.79
C VAL A 169 9.00 6.76 -6.20
N VAL A 170 8.67 5.59 -6.75
CA VAL A 170 8.04 5.46 -8.07
C VAL A 170 6.65 6.10 -8.10
N LEU A 171 5.83 5.90 -7.07
CA LEU A 171 4.52 6.56 -6.96
C LEU A 171 4.67 8.09 -6.97
N SER A 172 5.61 8.63 -6.20
CA SER A 172 5.90 10.07 -6.17
C SER A 172 6.42 10.58 -7.52
N GLY A 173 7.30 9.82 -8.19
CA GLY A 173 7.81 10.14 -9.52
C GLY A 173 6.70 10.12 -10.58
N LEU A 174 5.79 9.15 -10.52
CA LEU A 174 4.62 9.07 -11.39
C LEU A 174 3.70 10.28 -11.20
N ASP A 175 3.37 10.65 -9.97
CA ASP A 175 2.51 11.80 -9.70
C ASP A 175 3.14 13.12 -10.21
N MET A 176 4.45 13.28 -10.05
CA MET A 176 5.18 14.41 -10.62
C MET A 176 5.18 14.40 -12.16
N ALA A 177 5.37 13.24 -12.78
CA ALA A 177 5.31 13.11 -14.23
C ALA A 177 3.88 13.40 -14.75
N GLN A 178 2.86 12.92 -14.05
CA GLN A 178 1.46 13.11 -14.44
C GLN A 178 0.97 14.55 -14.30
N SER A 179 1.53 15.31 -13.36
CA SER A 179 1.18 16.73 -13.13
C SER A 179 1.93 17.69 -14.06
N LYS A 180 3.19 17.40 -14.42
CA LYS A 180 4.01 18.29 -15.25
C LYS A 180 3.95 18.00 -16.76
N LEU A 181 3.69 16.76 -17.16
CA LEU A 181 3.78 16.32 -18.56
C LEU A 181 2.39 16.07 -19.17
N LYS A 182 2.27 16.26 -20.49
CA LYS A 182 1.03 16.03 -21.25
C LYS A 182 1.30 15.16 -22.49
N GLY A 183 0.25 14.51 -22.99
CA GLY A 183 0.28 13.72 -24.22
C GLY A 183 1.18 12.48 -24.15
N PHE A 184 1.85 12.17 -25.27
CA PHE A 184 2.69 10.98 -25.41
C PHE A 184 3.90 10.97 -24.46
N ILE A 185 4.52 12.13 -24.22
CA ILE A 185 5.69 12.28 -23.34
C ILE A 185 5.36 11.82 -21.91
N LYS A 186 4.15 12.09 -21.43
CA LYS A 186 3.67 11.62 -20.12
C LYS A 186 3.69 10.09 -20.03
N ILE A 187 3.19 9.42 -21.06
CA ILE A 187 3.13 7.95 -21.11
C ILE A 187 4.54 7.39 -21.14
N LEU A 188 5.40 7.91 -22.03
CA LEU A 188 6.78 7.46 -22.15
C LEU A 188 7.55 7.62 -20.83
N MET A 189 7.50 8.79 -20.20
CA MET A 189 8.17 9.03 -18.94
C MET A 189 7.63 8.17 -17.81
N SER A 190 6.30 7.97 -17.74
CA SER A 190 5.70 7.11 -16.73
C SER A 190 6.15 5.66 -16.90
N SER A 191 6.20 5.15 -18.14
CA SER A 191 6.71 3.82 -18.44
C SER A 191 8.18 3.67 -18.06
N ILE A 192 9.03 4.66 -18.39
CA ILE A 192 10.46 4.64 -18.02
C ILE A 192 10.62 4.59 -16.49
N ILE A 193 9.87 5.41 -15.75
CA ILE A 193 9.93 5.43 -14.28
C ILE A 193 9.52 4.08 -13.68
N VAL A 194 8.45 3.45 -14.20
CA VAL A 194 8.01 2.13 -13.74
C VAL A 194 9.04 1.05 -14.07
N ILE A 195 9.61 1.06 -15.29
CA ILE A 195 10.64 0.10 -15.72
C ILE A 195 11.89 0.27 -14.85
N ALA A 196 12.33 1.50 -14.59
CA ALA A 196 13.47 1.76 -13.73
C ALA A 196 13.24 1.22 -12.30
N GLY A 197 12.04 1.40 -11.75
CA GLY A 197 11.67 0.84 -10.43
C GLY A 197 11.64 -0.69 -10.41
N ALA A 198 11.13 -1.32 -11.48
CA ALA A 198 11.13 -2.78 -11.61
C ALA A 198 12.55 -3.33 -11.73
N LEU A 199 13.40 -2.70 -12.56
CA LEU A 199 14.81 -3.05 -12.71
C LEU A 199 15.56 -2.89 -11.39
N TRP A 200 15.30 -1.84 -10.62
CA TRP A 200 15.89 -1.67 -9.29
C TRP A 200 15.55 -2.85 -8.38
N ASN A 201 14.28 -3.28 -8.32
CA ASN A 201 13.89 -4.43 -7.52
C ASN A 201 14.54 -5.74 -7.99
N LEU A 202 14.69 -5.92 -9.31
CA LEU A 202 15.29 -7.13 -9.90
C LEU A 202 16.80 -7.19 -9.65
N ILE A 203 17.52 -6.11 -9.93
CA ILE A 203 18.98 -6.04 -9.77
C ILE A 203 19.37 -6.07 -8.29
N GLY A 204 18.63 -5.34 -7.45
CA GLY A 204 18.85 -5.33 -6.01
C GLY A 204 18.35 -6.60 -5.30
N MET A 205 17.80 -7.57 -6.04
CA MET A 205 17.23 -8.83 -5.49
C MET A 205 16.38 -8.56 -4.25
N VAL A 206 15.52 -7.55 -4.33
CA VAL A 206 14.85 -7.00 -3.15
C VAL A 206 13.72 -7.91 -2.72
N GLY A 207 13.76 -8.32 -1.45
CA GLY A 207 12.77 -9.18 -0.82
C GLY A 207 12.69 -10.56 -1.44
N VAL A 208 13.81 -11.06 -2.00
CA VAL A 208 13.86 -12.41 -2.55
C VAL A 208 13.98 -13.40 -1.39
N ARG A 209 12.90 -14.15 -1.14
CA ARG A 209 12.84 -15.15 -0.06
C ARG A 209 12.99 -16.56 -0.63
N GLN A 210 13.88 -17.34 -0.01
CA GLN A 210 14.18 -18.73 -0.37
C GLN A 210 14.55 -18.93 -1.85
N ARG A 211 15.02 -17.87 -2.54
CA ARG A 211 15.31 -17.85 -4.00
C ARG A 211 14.14 -18.17 -4.93
N ILE A 212 12.94 -18.41 -4.38
CA ILE A 212 11.74 -18.78 -5.13
C ILE A 212 10.78 -17.59 -5.20
N MET A 213 10.63 -16.85 -4.09
CA MET A 213 9.68 -15.75 -4.01
C MET A 213 10.35 -14.40 -4.25
N TRP A 214 10.02 -13.75 -5.36
CA TRP A 214 10.39 -12.36 -5.66
C TRP A 214 9.44 -11.37 -5.00
N GLY A 215 9.41 -11.36 -3.67
CA GLY A 215 8.45 -10.58 -2.87
C GLY A 215 8.48 -9.08 -3.19
N GLY A 216 9.66 -8.51 -3.46
CA GLY A 216 9.79 -7.10 -3.80
C GLY A 216 9.13 -6.70 -5.12
N ILE A 217 9.33 -7.48 -6.19
CA ILE A 217 8.64 -7.26 -7.46
C ILE A 217 7.13 -7.44 -7.31
N ILE A 218 6.69 -8.45 -6.55
CA ILE A 218 5.26 -8.70 -6.34
C ILE A 218 4.60 -7.50 -5.64
N ILE A 219 5.20 -7.01 -4.55
CA ILE A 219 4.73 -5.82 -3.83
C ILE A 219 4.71 -4.61 -4.78
N PHE A 220 5.78 -4.40 -5.55
CA PHE A 220 5.90 -3.29 -6.48
C PHE A 220 4.81 -3.30 -7.54
N VAL A 221 4.63 -4.42 -8.24
CA VAL A 221 3.63 -4.55 -9.31
C VAL A 221 2.22 -4.40 -8.74
N LEU A 222 1.92 -5.02 -7.59
CA LEU A 222 0.62 -4.85 -6.93
C LEU A 222 0.36 -3.38 -6.54
N ALA A 223 1.38 -2.68 -6.02
CA ALA A 223 1.26 -1.25 -5.71
C ALA A 223 0.98 -0.42 -6.97
N MET A 224 1.65 -0.73 -8.09
CA MET A 224 1.39 -0.06 -9.37
C MET A 224 -0.01 -0.38 -9.92
N ILE A 225 -0.49 -1.63 -9.81
CA ILE A 225 -1.86 -2.00 -10.21
C ILE A 225 -2.87 -1.20 -9.39
N PHE A 226 -2.70 -1.15 -8.06
CA PHE A 226 -3.60 -0.42 -7.18
C PHE A 226 -3.62 1.09 -7.47
N GLU A 227 -2.49 1.70 -7.83
CA GLU A 227 -2.45 3.11 -8.18
C GLU A 227 -3.01 3.40 -9.58
N LEU A 228 -2.56 2.67 -10.59
CA LEU A 228 -2.88 2.95 -12.00
C LEU A 228 -4.32 2.60 -12.33
N MET A 229 -4.87 1.56 -11.71
CA MET A 229 -6.23 1.08 -11.97
C MET A 229 -7.25 1.57 -10.93
N LYS A 230 -6.89 2.56 -10.09
CA LYS A 230 -7.77 3.10 -9.03
C LYS A 230 -9.15 3.56 -9.48
N LYS A 231 -9.33 3.85 -10.78
CA LYS A 231 -10.62 4.26 -11.37
C LYS A 231 -11.55 3.10 -11.76
N ARG A 232 -11.04 1.87 -11.85
CA ARG A 232 -11.76 0.68 -12.32
C ARG A 232 -11.63 -0.43 -11.29
N GLU A 233 -12.47 -0.40 -10.25
CA GLU A 233 -12.35 -1.30 -9.09
C GLU A 233 -12.39 -2.79 -9.48
N ILE A 234 -13.39 -3.22 -10.24
CA ILE A 234 -13.54 -4.63 -10.64
C ILE A 234 -12.34 -5.10 -11.46
N SER A 235 -11.87 -4.28 -12.41
CA SER A 235 -10.71 -4.61 -13.22
C SER A 235 -9.43 -4.62 -12.40
N MET A 236 -9.26 -3.69 -11.46
CA MET A 236 -8.10 -3.61 -10.57
C MET A 236 -7.97 -4.88 -9.74
N GLU A 237 -9.05 -5.32 -9.10
CA GLU A 237 -9.03 -6.49 -8.23
C GLU A 237 -8.87 -7.79 -9.03
N LEU A 238 -9.51 -7.89 -10.20
CA LEU A 238 -9.32 -9.02 -11.10
C LEU A 238 -7.87 -9.11 -11.61
N THR A 239 -7.28 -8.00 -12.06
CA THR A 239 -5.90 -7.97 -12.55
C THR A 239 -4.89 -8.23 -11.43
N ALA A 240 -5.09 -7.64 -10.24
CA ALA A 240 -4.26 -7.90 -9.07
C ALA A 240 -4.38 -9.37 -8.62
N GLY A 241 -5.60 -9.93 -8.63
CA GLY A 241 -5.86 -11.32 -8.27
C GLY A 241 -5.21 -12.29 -9.26
N MET A 242 -5.31 -12.02 -10.57
CA MET A 242 -4.66 -12.80 -11.61
C MET A 242 -3.13 -12.76 -11.48
N PHE A 243 -2.54 -11.57 -11.30
CA PHE A 243 -1.10 -11.43 -11.09
C PHE A 243 -0.64 -12.13 -9.81
N GLY A 244 -1.39 -11.98 -8.72
CA GLY A 244 -1.11 -12.68 -7.46
C GLY A 244 -1.27 -14.20 -7.57
N GLY A 245 -2.21 -14.67 -8.39
CA GLY A 245 -2.40 -16.09 -8.71
C GLY A 245 -1.21 -16.68 -9.46
N LEU A 246 -0.71 -15.97 -10.49
CA LEU A 246 0.50 -16.34 -11.24
C LEU A 246 1.76 -16.31 -10.35
N SER A 247 1.75 -15.48 -9.30
CA SER A 247 2.85 -15.33 -8.34
C SER A 247 2.77 -16.32 -7.17
N LEU A 248 2.58 -17.62 -7.47
CA LEU A 248 2.52 -18.73 -6.48
C LEU A 248 1.20 -18.85 -5.69
N VAL A 249 0.07 -18.37 -6.23
CA VAL A 249 -1.31 -18.50 -5.69
C VAL A 249 -1.57 -17.75 -4.38
N ALA A 250 -0.66 -17.82 -3.40
CA ALA A 250 -0.80 -17.19 -2.09
C ALA A 250 -1.04 -15.67 -2.16
N PRO A 251 -0.29 -14.88 -2.97
CA PRO A 251 -0.61 -13.47 -3.15
C PRO A 251 -2.00 -13.24 -3.78
N GLY A 252 -2.47 -14.15 -4.65
CA GLY A 252 -3.82 -14.09 -5.24
C GLY A 252 -4.92 -14.21 -4.18
N ILE A 253 -4.76 -15.15 -3.24
CA ILE A 253 -5.67 -15.29 -2.08
C ILE A 253 -5.65 -14.01 -1.23
N GLY A 254 -4.48 -13.43 -1.02
CA GLY A 254 -4.32 -12.15 -0.31
C GLY A 254 -5.13 -11.01 -0.94
N VAL A 255 -5.15 -10.92 -2.28
CA VAL A 255 -5.96 -9.94 -3.01
C VAL A 255 -7.45 -10.20 -2.83
N ALA A 256 -7.90 -11.46 -2.83
CA ALA A 256 -9.30 -11.79 -2.58
C ALA A 256 -9.78 -11.32 -1.19
N VAL A 257 -8.92 -11.39 -0.18
CA VAL A 257 -9.23 -10.84 1.17
C VAL A 257 -9.39 -9.32 1.14
N LEU A 258 -8.61 -8.61 0.30
CA LEU A 258 -8.72 -7.15 0.16
C LEU A 258 -10.05 -6.69 -0.45
N HIS A 259 -10.79 -7.57 -1.12
CA HIS A 259 -12.14 -7.27 -1.60
C HIS A 259 -13.10 -6.99 -0.44
N TYR A 260 -12.92 -7.65 0.71
CA TYR A 260 -13.75 -7.46 1.90
C TYR A 260 -13.39 -6.22 2.73
N ARG A 261 -12.55 -5.32 2.20
CA ARG A 261 -12.19 -4.06 2.87
C ARG A 261 -13.41 -3.17 3.11
N SER A 262 -13.38 -2.36 4.15
CA SER A 262 -14.49 -1.45 4.43
C SER A 262 -14.58 -0.34 3.38
N VAL A 263 -15.73 -0.27 2.71
CA VAL A 263 -16.12 0.83 1.81
C VAL A 263 -16.18 2.17 2.57
N TYR A 264 -16.55 2.13 3.86
CA TYR A 264 -16.80 3.29 4.72
C TYR A 264 -15.55 3.96 5.33
N GLY A 265 -14.35 3.69 4.80
CA GLY A 265 -13.10 4.35 5.22
C GLY A 265 -12.23 3.54 6.19
N ASP A 266 -11.11 4.13 6.63
CA ASP A 266 -10.02 3.45 7.35
C ASP A 266 -10.38 2.97 8.78
N GLY A 267 -11.59 3.28 9.24
CA GLY A 267 -12.02 3.09 10.63
C GLY A 267 -11.48 4.19 11.56
N PRO A 268 -11.57 3.99 12.90
CA PRO A 268 -11.08 4.97 13.86
C PRO A 268 -9.58 5.22 13.69
N MET A 269 -9.17 6.49 13.77
CA MET A 269 -7.75 6.85 13.71
C MET A 269 -6.96 6.05 14.76
N PRO A 270 -5.84 5.43 14.36
CA PRO A 270 -5.05 4.64 15.29
C PRO A 270 -4.45 5.53 16.38
N THR A 271 -4.49 5.04 17.61
CA THR A 271 -3.81 5.68 18.73
C THR A 271 -2.31 5.79 18.46
N ASN A 272 -1.65 6.80 19.04
CA ASN A 272 -0.20 6.99 18.89
C ASN A 272 0.57 5.74 19.31
N ARG A 273 0.15 5.10 20.41
CA ARG A 273 0.75 3.85 20.90
C ARG A 273 0.66 2.72 19.86
N PHE A 274 -0.50 2.50 19.27
CA PHE A 274 -0.69 1.47 18.25
C PHE A 274 0.21 1.68 17.03
N ARG A 275 0.39 2.94 16.59
CA ARG A 275 1.30 3.26 15.48
C ARG A 275 2.74 2.85 15.79
N TRP A 276 3.26 3.23 16.95
CA TRP A 276 4.63 2.90 17.36
C TRP A 276 4.82 1.39 17.53
N ILE A 277 3.86 0.68 18.14
CA ILE A 277 3.89 -0.78 18.27
C ILE A 277 4.00 -1.43 16.88
N MET A 278 3.20 -1.02 15.92
CA MET A 278 3.22 -1.59 14.57
C MET A 278 4.52 -1.29 13.82
N TYR A 279 5.17 -0.14 14.07
CA TYR A 279 6.50 0.15 13.51
C TYR A 279 7.60 -0.71 14.14
N ALA A 280 7.56 -0.91 15.46
CA ALA A 280 8.53 -1.74 16.18
C ALA A 280 8.32 -3.25 15.97
N TRP A 281 7.11 -3.67 15.56
CA TRP A 281 6.75 -5.07 15.42
C TRP A 281 7.63 -5.82 14.42
N TYR A 282 7.87 -5.24 13.25
CA TYR A 282 8.66 -5.86 12.19
C TYR A 282 10.13 -6.11 12.61
N PRO A 283 10.91 -5.11 13.08
CA PRO A 283 12.28 -5.36 13.54
C PRO A 283 12.34 -6.30 14.75
N LEU A 284 11.37 -6.20 15.68
CA LEU A 284 11.31 -7.09 16.84
C LEU A 284 11.13 -8.55 16.40
N MET A 285 10.25 -8.82 15.43
CA MET A 285 10.03 -10.18 14.94
C MET A 285 11.23 -10.75 14.19
N LEU A 286 11.98 -9.92 13.45
CA LEU A 286 13.24 -10.35 12.83
C LEU A 286 14.32 -10.65 13.87
N LEU A 287 14.42 -9.86 14.94
CA LEU A 287 15.35 -10.13 16.05
C LEU A 287 15.00 -11.43 16.76
N VAL A 288 13.72 -11.68 17.03
CA VAL A 288 13.26 -12.95 17.63
C VAL A 288 13.62 -14.13 16.71
N ALA A 289 13.36 -14.01 15.40
CA ALA A 289 13.75 -15.03 14.44
C ALA A 289 15.27 -15.28 14.46
N SER A 290 16.07 -14.23 14.48
CA SER A 290 17.53 -14.30 14.52
C SER A 290 18.03 -15.04 15.77
N ILE A 291 17.46 -14.74 16.94
CA ILE A 291 17.82 -15.40 18.20
C ILE A 291 17.45 -16.89 18.16
N ILE A 292 16.27 -17.24 17.64
CA ILE A 292 15.81 -18.63 17.55
C ILE A 292 16.67 -19.45 16.58
N ILE A 293 17.15 -18.86 15.48
CA ILE A 293 18.02 -19.55 14.52
C ILE A 293 19.44 -19.74 15.09
N LEU A 294 19.86 -18.86 16.01
CA LEU A 294 21.16 -18.94 16.67
C LEU A 294 21.20 -20.03 17.76
N LEU A 295 20.08 -20.28 18.43
CA LEU A 295 19.91 -21.25 19.52
C LEU A 295 19.76 -22.69 19.02
#